data_AF-A0A2P5C4Z2-F1
#
_entry.id   AF-A0A2P5C4Z2-F1
#
_cell.length_a   1.000
_cell.length_b   1.000
_cell.length_c   1.000
_cell.angle_alpha   90.00
_cell.angle_beta   90.00
_cell.angle_gamma   90.00
#
_symmetry.space_group_name_H-M   'P 1'
#
loop_
_entity.id
_entity.type
_entity.pdbx_description
1 polymer ?
#
loop_
_entity_poly.entity_id
_entity_poly.type
_entity_poly.pdbx_seq_one_letter_code
_entity_poly.pdbx_strand_id
1 'polypeptide(L)'
;MSHLELSKETATSLEPNLVDKDGELFALLNQLLEKACMSIAFIDRVTSEEGWERMKRRSAKVAFGSTMRMLANTAVAAILMHDPVLECLEKAEKVDEITQAFEDSDKAREEEKKSLRFREVAAARRSG
;
A
#
# COMPACT_ATOMS: atom_id res chain seq x y z
N MET A 1 22.80 -21.76 47.31
CA MET A 1 23.18 -22.68 46.20
C MET A 1 21.91 -23.36 45.75
N SER A 2 21.40 -23.21 44.52
CA SER A 2 22.05 -23.42 43.21
C SER A 2 21.36 -22.53 42.14
N HIS A 3 22.14 -21.76 41.36
CA HIS A 3 22.39 -21.93 39.92
C HIS A 3 21.23 -21.50 38.99
N LEU A 4 21.27 -20.24 38.52
CA LEU A 4 20.51 -19.79 37.35
C LEU A 4 21.52 -19.39 36.27
N GLU A 5 21.94 -20.38 35.50
CA GLU A 5 22.57 -20.23 34.19
C GLU A 5 21.63 -20.93 33.22
N LEU A 6 20.89 -20.17 32.42
CA LEU A 6 20.25 -20.67 31.21
C LEU A 6 20.58 -19.71 30.07
N SER A 7 21.83 -19.78 29.65
CA SER A 7 22.23 -19.46 28.28
C SER A 7 21.49 -20.40 27.32
N LYS A 8 20.63 -19.87 26.45
CA LYS A 8 20.61 -20.26 25.04
C LYS A 8 19.80 -19.30 24.19
N GLU A 9 20.46 -18.85 23.14
CA GLU A 9 19.93 -18.14 21.98
C GLU A 9 18.51 -18.58 21.60
N THR A 10 17.64 -17.60 21.40
CA THR A 10 16.67 -17.69 20.31
C THR A 10 16.79 -16.38 19.55
N ALA A 11 17.76 -16.34 18.64
CA ALA A 11 17.65 -15.51 17.46
C ALA A 11 16.39 -15.99 16.73
N THR A 12 15.24 -15.43 17.09
CA THR A 12 14.10 -15.45 16.18
C THR A 12 14.54 -14.56 15.03
N SER A 13 15.15 -15.20 14.02
CA SER A 13 15.24 -14.68 12.66
C SER A 13 13.90 -14.03 12.37
N LEU A 14 13.89 -12.70 12.36
CA LEU A 14 12.76 -11.88 11.99
C LEU A 14 12.59 -12.08 10.49
N GLU A 15 12.19 -13.27 10.08
CA GLU A 15 11.74 -13.52 8.72
C GLU A 15 10.42 -12.77 8.62
N PRO A 16 10.38 -11.63 7.90
CA PRO A 16 9.18 -10.81 7.87
C PRO A 16 8.14 -11.63 7.14
N ASN A 17 7.14 -12.11 7.87
CA ASN A 17 5.98 -12.80 7.32
C ASN A 17 5.22 -11.79 6.44
N LEU A 18 5.60 -11.74 5.16
CA LEU A 18 5.04 -10.81 4.17
C LEU A 18 3.54 -11.02 3.98
N VAL A 19 3.07 -12.27 4.14
CA VAL A 19 1.66 -12.67 3.94
C VAL A 19 0.71 -12.05 4.97
N ASP A 20 1.17 -11.82 6.20
CA ASP A 20 0.33 -11.29 7.29
C ASP A 20 0.11 -9.77 7.16
N LYS A 21 1.13 -9.06 6.63
CA LYS A 21 1.11 -7.59 6.48
C LYS A 21 0.18 -7.12 5.37
N ASP A 22 0.08 -7.88 4.28
CA ASP A 22 -0.82 -7.53 3.19
C ASP A 22 -2.28 -7.65 3.64
N GLY A 23 -2.63 -8.69 4.41
CA GLY A 23 -3.96 -8.86 4.97
C GLY A 23 -4.38 -7.74 5.93
N GLU A 24 -3.46 -7.32 6.82
CA GLU A 24 -3.67 -6.19 7.72
C GLU A 24 -3.85 -4.86 6.96
N LEU A 25 -3.07 -4.64 5.90
CA LEU A 25 -3.21 -3.47 5.05
C LEU A 25 -4.57 -3.43 4.37
N PHE A 26 -5.03 -4.54 3.77
CA PHE A 26 -6.35 -4.61 3.16
C PHE A 26 -7.48 -4.38 4.18
N ALA A 27 -7.34 -4.89 5.40
CA ALA A 27 -8.29 -4.62 6.47
C ALA A 27 -8.32 -3.13 6.85
N LEU A 28 -7.15 -2.50 6.96
CA LEU A 28 -7.03 -1.06 7.22
C LEU A 28 -7.67 -0.24 6.08
N LEU A 29 -7.35 -0.56 4.82
CA LEU A 29 -7.90 0.09 3.64
C LEU A 29 -9.43 0.02 3.60
N ASN A 30 -10.02 -1.16 3.88
CA ASN A 30 -11.46 -1.32 3.94
C ASN A 30 -12.09 -0.47 5.06
N GLN A 31 -11.49 -0.45 6.25
CA GLN A 31 -11.98 0.40 7.35
C GLN A 31 -11.88 1.89 7.02
N LEU A 32 -10.80 2.32 6.36
CA LEU A 32 -10.62 3.70 5.94
C LEU A 32 -11.65 4.08 4.86
N LEU A 33 -11.88 3.21 3.90
CA LEU A 33 -12.89 3.40 2.86
C LEU A 33 -14.31 3.49 3.47
N GLU A 34 -14.65 2.61 4.41
CA GLU A 34 -15.93 2.68 5.14
C GLU A 34 -16.12 4.02 5.86
N LYS A 35 -15.07 4.51 6.54
CA LYS A 35 -15.08 5.82 7.20
C LYS A 35 -15.25 6.96 6.20
N ALA A 36 -14.54 6.92 5.07
CA ALA A 36 -14.67 7.90 4.01
C ALA A 36 -16.10 7.91 3.43
N CYS A 37 -16.68 6.74 3.14
CA CYS A 37 -18.05 6.60 2.66
C CYS A 37 -19.07 7.19 3.64
N MET A 38 -18.91 6.93 4.95
CA MET A 38 -19.77 7.53 5.97
C MET A 38 -19.64 9.06 6.03
N SER A 39 -18.42 9.58 5.92
CA SER A 39 -18.16 11.02 5.87
C SER A 39 -18.79 11.68 4.64
N ILE A 40 -18.71 11.06 3.46
CA ILE A 40 -19.34 11.54 2.22
C ILE A 40 -20.86 11.56 2.37
N ALA A 41 -21.46 10.47 2.85
CA ALA A 41 -22.91 10.42 3.07
C ALA A 41 -23.40 11.50 4.05
N PHE A 42 -22.58 11.83 5.07
CA PHE A 42 -22.87 12.96 5.96
C PHE A 42 -22.80 14.31 5.23
N ILE A 43 -21.76 14.53 4.43
CA ILE A 43 -21.59 15.75 3.63
C ILE A 43 -22.79 15.92 2.71
N ASP A 44 -23.14 14.90 1.92
CA ASP A 44 -24.29 14.92 1.00
C ASP A 44 -25.60 15.27 1.71
N ARG A 45 -25.83 14.68 2.88
CA ARG A 45 -27.02 14.98 3.68
C ARG A 45 -27.06 16.45 4.11
N VAL A 46 -25.92 17.04 4.46
CA VAL A 46 -25.84 18.43 4.92
C VAL A 46 -25.89 19.43 3.77
N THR A 47 -25.28 19.10 2.63
CA THR A 47 -25.23 19.94 1.42
C THR A 47 -26.46 19.80 0.53
N SER A 48 -27.28 18.76 0.72
CA SER A 48 -28.59 18.65 0.07
C SER A 48 -29.45 19.89 0.34
N GLU A 49 -30.31 20.27 -0.61
CA GLU A 49 -31.19 21.44 -0.49
C GLU A 49 -32.02 21.41 0.81
N GLU A 50 -32.62 20.25 1.11
CA GLU A 50 -33.37 20.03 2.35
C GLU A 50 -32.49 20.13 3.60
N GLY A 51 -31.25 19.61 3.54
CA GLY A 51 -30.28 19.70 4.64
C GLY A 51 -29.84 21.14 4.91
N TRP A 52 -29.56 21.88 3.84
CA TRP A 52 -29.15 23.27 3.85
C TRP A 52 -30.28 24.19 4.36
N GLU A 53 -31.48 24.05 3.83
CA GLU A 53 -32.66 24.79 4.29
C GLU A 53 -32.97 24.52 5.76
N ARG A 54 -32.88 23.25 6.17
CA ARG A 54 -33.04 22.87 7.59
C ARG A 54 -31.98 23.54 8.45
N MET A 55 -30.73 23.63 7.99
CA MET A 55 -29.64 24.27 8.72
C MET A 55 -29.83 25.78 8.85
N LYS A 56 -30.27 26.48 7.80
CA LYS A 56 -30.57 27.92 7.83
C LYS A 56 -31.67 28.28 8.85
N ARG A 57 -32.58 27.34 9.13
CA ARG A 57 -33.66 27.51 10.12
C ARG A 57 -33.22 27.20 11.56
N ARG A 58 -32.01 26.69 11.80
CA ARG A 58 -31.49 26.40 13.14
C ARG A 58 -30.82 27.65 13.75
N SER A 59 -30.62 27.61 15.07
CA SER A 59 -29.82 28.62 15.74
C SER A 59 -28.38 28.62 15.24
N ALA A 60 -27.73 29.78 15.24
CA ALA A 60 -26.36 29.95 14.76
C ALA A 60 -25.38 28.96 15.40
N LYS A 61 -25.56 28.63 16.69
CA LYS A 61 -24.74 27.63 17.40
C LYS A 61 -24.85 26.22 16.80
N VAL A 62 -26.06 25.80 16.44
CA VAL A 62 -26.31 24.48 15.85
C VAL A 62 -25.81 24.43 14.41
N ALA A 63 -26.06 25.48 13.64
CA ALA A 63 -25.56 25.61 12.28
C ALA A 63 -24.03 25.55 12.25
N PHE A 64 -23.35 26.37 13.06
CA PHE A 64 -21.90 26.38 13.19
C PHE A 64 -21.34 25.00 13.55
N GLY A 65 -21.91 24.32 14.55
CA GLY A 65 -21.47 22.98 14.95
C GLY A 65 -21.62 21.95 13.82
N SER A 66 -22.71 22.05 13.03
CA SER A 66 -22.92 21.20 11.85
C SER A 66 -21.89 21.48 10.76
N THR A 67 -21.60 22.75 10.48
CA THR A 67 -20.57 23.16 9.50
C THR A 67 -19.18 22.69 9.92
N MET A 68 -18.79 22.83 11.19
CA MET A 68 -17.51 22.33 11.69
C MET A 68 -17.39 20.81 11.56
N ARG A 69 -18.47 20.08 11.85
CA ARG A 69 -18.51 18.63 11.66
C ARG A 69 -18.39 18.26 10.17
N MET A 70 -19.03 19.01 9.27
CA MET A 70 -18.92 18.81 7.83
C MET A 70 -17.48 19.05 7.35
N LEU A 71 -16.83 20.12 7.83
CA LEU A 71 -15.43 20.41 7.51
C LEU A 71 -14.49 19.29 7.98
N ALA A 72 -14.67 18.80 9.20
CA ALA A 72 -13.89 17.67 9.72
C ALA A 72 -14.08 16.39 8.88
N ASN A 73 -15.32 16.08 8.50
CA ASN A 73 -15.61 14.93 7.62
C ASN A 73 -15.01 15.10 6.22
N THR A 74 -14.97 16.32 5.70
CA THR A 74 -14.34 16.62 4.40
C THR A 74 -12.83 16.40 4.46
N ALA A 75 -12.19 16.87 5.54
CA ALA A 75 -10.76 16.65 5.76
C ALA A 75 -10.42 15.16 5.91
N VAL A 76 -11.23 14.41 6.68
CA VAL A 76 -11.08 12.95 6.82
C VAL A 76 -11.23 12.27 5.46
N ALA A 77 -12.29 12.55 4.70
CA ALA A 77 -12.48 11.96 3.38
C ALA A 77 -11.31 12.29 2.43
N ALA A 78 -10.83 13.53 2.43
CA ALA A 78 -9.70 13.94 1.60
C ALA A 78 -8.40 13.20 1.96
N ILE A 79 -8.06 13.10 3.26
CA ILE A 79 -6.86 12.39 3.73
C ILE A 79 -6.96 10.90 3.39
N LEU A 80 -8.11 10.28 3.70
CA LEU A 80 -8.31 8.84 3.49
C LEU A 80 -8.38 8.44 2.02
N MET A 81 -8.71 9.37 1.13
CA MET A 81 -8.62 9.12 -0.32
C MET A 81 -7.23 9.37 -0.89
N HIS A 82 -6.37 10.14 -0.21
CA HIS A 82 -5.05 10.51 -0.73
C HIS A 82 -3.95 9.55 -0.25
N ASP A 83 -3.92 9.19 1.03
CA ASP A 83 -2.84 8.41 1.66
C ASP A 83 -2.72 6.97 1.11
N PRO A 84 -3.83 6.21 1.05
CA PRO A 84 -3.82 4.87 0.46
C PRO A 84 -3.44 4.81 -1.02
N VAL A 85 -3.88 5.80 -1.79
CA VAL A 85 -3.64 5.85 -3.23
C VAL A 85 -2.17 6.12 -3.53
N LEU A 86 -1.50 6.96 -2.73
CA LEU A 86 -0.07 7.18 -2.81
C LEU A 86 0.73 5.90 -2.45
N GLU A 87 0.35 5.20 -1.38
CA GLU A 87 1.02 3.96 -1.00
C GLU A 87 0.85 2.85 -2.06
N CYS A 88 -0.34 2.74 -2.66
CA CYS A 88 -0.58 1.84 -3.79
C CYS A 88 0.24 2.19 -5.04
N LEU A 89 0.40 3.49 -5.35
CA LEU A 89 1.22 3.95 -6.47
C LEU A 89 2.71 3.64 -6.26
N GLU A 90 3.25 3.91 -5.07
CA GLU A 90 4.66 3.60 -4.74
C GLU A 90 4.93 2.09 -4.80
N LYS A 91 3.97 1.26 -4.36
CA LYS A 91 4.09 -0.20 -4.48
C LYS A 91 3.99 -0.67 -5.92
N ALA A 92 3.14 -0.05 -6.75
CA ALA A 92 3.05 -0.37 -8.17
C ALA A 92 4.34 -0.03 -8.93
N GLU A 93 4.96 1.11 -8.65
CA GLU A 93 6.26 1.49 -9.22
C GLU A 93 7.35 0.47 -8.88
N LYS A 94 7.41 -0.01 -7.64
CA LYS A 94 8.34 -1.08 -7.24
C LYS A 94 8.08 -2.41 -7.97
N VAL A 95 6.83 -2.71 -8.30
CA VAL A 95 6.49 -3.91 -9.09
C VAL A 95 7.01 -3.77 -10.52
N ASP A 96 6.84 -2.62 -11.16
CA ASP A 96 7.36 -2.37 -12.51
C ASP A 96 8.90 -2.45 -12.55
N GLU A 97 9.59 -1.89 -11.56
CA GLU A 97 11.06 -2.00 -11.42
C GLU A 97 11.52 -3.46 -11.30
N ILE A 98 10.83 -4.27 -10.50
CA ILE A 98 11.13 -5.70 -10.34
C ILE A 98 10.89 -6.45 -11.66
N THR A 99 9.77 -6.18 -12.34
CA THR A 99 9.46 -6.78 -13.64
C THR A 99 10.54 -6.47 -14.67
N GLN A 100 11.00 -5.21 -14.74
CA GLN A 100 12.08 -4.82 -15.64
C GLN A 100 13.39 -5.55 -15.32
N ALA A 101 13.75 -5.66 -14.03
CA ALA A 101 14.95 -6.38 -13.60
C ALA A 101 14.91 -7.88 -13.98
N PHE A 102 13.73 -8.50 -13.94
CA PHE A 102 13.55 -9.87 -14.41
C PHE A 102 13.75 -10.00 -15.92
N GLU A 103 13.17 -9.10 -16.72
CA GLU A 103 13.37 -9.08 -18.18
C GLU A 103 14.84 -8.90 -18.57
N ASP A 104 15.54 -7.99 -17.90
CA ASP A 104 16.96 -7.74 -18.13
C ASP A 104 17.83 -8.95 -17.75
N SER A 105 17.50 -9.62 -16.64
CA SER A 105 18.18 -10.84 -16.20
C SER A 105 18.00 -12.00 -17.18
N ASP A 106 16.77 -12.22 -17.68
CA ASP A 106 16.50 -13.25 -18.68
C ASP A 106 17.24 -12.97 -19.99
N LYS A 107 17.30 -11.69 -20.40
CA LYS A 107 18.07 -11.29 -21.57
C LYS A 107 19.57 -11.56 -21.40
N ALA A 108 20.14 -11.18 -20.25
CA ALA A 108 21.55 -11.44 -19.92
C ALA A 108 21.87 -12.95 -19.92
N ARG A 109 20.96 -13.76 -19.35
CA ARG A 109 21.07 -15.23 -19.34
C ARG A 109 21.05 -15.84 -20.74
N GLU A 110 20.21 -15.34 -21.65
CA GLU A 110 20.17 -15.79 -23.03
C GLU A 110 21.43 -15.39 -23.82
N GLU A 111 21.99 -14.21 -23.55
CA GLU A 111 23.27 -13.78 -24.12
C GLU A 111 24.43 -14.64 -23.63
N GLU A 112 24.46 -15.00 -22.34
CA GLU A 112 25.46 -15.92 -21.78
C GLU A 112 25.37 -17.31 -22.44
N LYS A 113 24.16 -17.88 -22.58
CA LYS A 113 23.96 -19.16 -23.28
C LYS A 113 24.47 -19.10 -24.73
N LYS A 114 24.21 -18.01 -25.45
CA LYS A 114 24.72 -17.81 -26.82
C LYS A 114 26.25 -17.73 -26.84
N SER A 115 26.85 -16.98 -25.90
CA SER A 115 28.30 -16.85 -25.76
C SER A 115 28.97 -18.20 -25.48
N LEU A 116 28.39 -19.01 -24.59
CA LEU A 116 28.87 -20.36 -24.27
C LEU A 116 28.81 -21.29 -25.48
N ARG A 117 27.68 -21.34 -26.18
CA ARG A 117 27.53 -22.13 -27.42
C ARG A 117 28.54 -21.72 -28.49
N PHE A 118 28.79 -20.41 -28.65
CA PHE A 118 29.81 -19.92 -29.58
C PHE A 118 31.22 -20.39 -29.20
N ARG A 119 31.53 -20.37 -27.90
CA ARG A 119 32.83 -20.82 -27.36
C ARG A 119 33.05 -22.31 -27.58
N GLU A 120 32.03 -23.14 -27.35
CA GLU A 120 32.06 -24.59 -27.59
C GLU A 120 32.32 -24.91 -29.07
N VAL A 121 31.60 -24.25 -29.98
CA VAL A 121 31.80 -24.43 -31.44
C VAL A 121 33.21 -24.00 -31.87
N ALA A 122 33.71 -22.89 -31.33
CA ALA A 122 35.06 -22.40 -31.62
C ALA A 122 36.18 -23.28 -31.03
N ALA A 123 35.90 -24.00 -29.95
CA ALA A 123 36.82 -24.98 -29.37
C ALA A 123 36.85 -26.27 -30.20
N ALA A 124 35.69 -26.79 -30.61
CA ALA A 124 35.58 -28.00 -31.44
C ALA A 124 36.25 -27.87 -32.82
N ARG A 125 36.27 -26.65 -33.40
CA ARG A 125 36.98 -26.36 -34.67
C ARG A 125 38.50 -26.28 -34.53
N ARG A 126 39.05 -26.16 -33.32
CA ARG A 126 40.49 -26.07 -33.07
C ARG A 126 41.13 -27.41 -32.70
N SER A 127 40.33 -28.44 -32.46
CA SER A 127 40.77 -29.78 -32.02
C SER A 127 40.60 -30.88 -33.08
N GLY A 128 40.18 -30.54 -34.30
CA GLY A 128 40.18 -31.43 -35.48
C GLY A 128 41.09 -30.90 -36.57
#